data_AF-A0A1G0MMX5-F1
#
_entry.id   AF-A0A1G0MMX5-F1
#
_cell.length_a   1.000
_cell.length_b   1.000
_cell.length_c   1.000
_cell.angle_alpha   90.00
_cell.angle_beta   90.00
_cell.angle_gamma   90.00
#
_symmetry.space_group_name_H-M   'P 1'
#
loop_
_entity.id
_entity.type
_entity.pdbx_description
1 polymer ?
#
loop_
_entity_poly.entity_id
_entity_poly.type
_entity_poly.pdbx_seq_one_letter_code
_entity_poly.pdbx_strand_id
1 'polypeptide(L)'
;MTMIAAMTLTITLTMTTVMVPKIYHAFLVAELLFLEEELELLGDLLAERNDWMLRHLACGLGGMILIWVAMNTPGLEVPSQLTSATAVYASCSLLFAVLESLLAQKIAGLLAAVPARVKVQD
;
A
#
# COMPACT_ATOMS: atom_id res chain seq x y z
N MET A 1 -18.73 13.62 -17.34
CA MET A 1 -17.88 12.53 -16.81
C MET A 1 -18.07 11.32 -17.70
N THR A 2 -17.01 10.78 -18.31
CA THR A 2 -17.12 9.51 -19.05
C THR A 2 -17.39 8.36 -18.08
N MET A 3 -18.07 7.30 -18.54
CA MET A 3 -18.39 6.13 -17.70
C MET A 3 -17.12 5.52 -17.08
N ILE A 4 -16.05 5.40 -17.87
CA ILE A 4 -14.77 4.84 -17.42
C ILE A 4 -14.14 5.72 -16.32
N ALA A 5 -14.13 7.05 -16.49
CA ALA A 5 -13.62 7.95 -15.46
C ALA A 5 -14.42 7.84 -14.15
N ALA A 6 -15.75 7.70 -14.25
CA ALA A 6 -16.61 7.47 -13.10
C ALA A 6 -16.26 6.17 -12.37
N MET A 7 -16.10 5.08 -13.12
CA MET A 7 -15.71 3.78 -12.57
C MET A 7 -14.35 3.81 -11.88
N THR A 8 -13.34 4.46 -12.49
CA THR A 8 -12.01 4.63 -11.88
C THR A 8 -12.09 5.36 -10.55
N LEU A 9 -12.88 6.44 -10.47
CA LEU A 9 -13.07 7.18 -9.22
C LEU A 9 -13.83 6.35 -8.18
N THR A 10 -14.87 5.61 -8.56
CA THR A 10 -15.58 4.71 -7.65
C THR A 10 -14.64 3.65 -7.08
N ILE A 11 -13.83 2.99 -7.93
CA ILE A 11 -12.83 2.01 -7.48
C ILE A 11 -11.85 2.66 -6.51
N THR A 12 -11.36 3.86 -6.83
CA THR A 12 -10.42 4.59 -5.97
C THR A 12 -11.03 4.90 -4.59
N LEU A 13 -12.28 5.35 -4.56
CA LEU A 13 -13.00 5.66 -3.33
C LEU A 13 -13.24 4.39 -2.51
N THR A 14 -13.78 3.33 -3.11
CA THR A 14 -14.02 2.06 -2.42
C THR A 14 -12.72 1.47 -1.86
N MET A 15 -11.65 1.46 -2.65
CA MET A 15 -10.33 1.03 -2.19
C MET A 15 -9.89 1.87 -0.99
N THR A 16 -10.05 3.19 -1.05
CA THR A 16 -9.65 4.08 0.05
C THR A 16 -10.44 3.80 1.33
N THR A 17 -11.76 3.63 1.22
CA THR A 17 -12.62 3.33 2.36
C THR A 17 -12.29 1.99 3.01
N VAL A 18 -11.79 1.01 2.26
CA VAL A 18 -11.39 -0.31 2.78
C VAL A 18 -9.96 -0.30 3.32
N MET A 19 -9.03 0.33 2.61
CA MET A 19 -7.61 0.29 2.94
C MET A 19 -7.28 1.07 4.21
N VAL A 20 -7.92 2.22 4.44
CA VAL A 20 -7.61 3.05 5.62
C VAL A 20 -7.90 2.29 6.93
N PRO A 21 -9.10 1.70 7.15
CA PRO A 21 -9.34 0.86 8.32
C PRO A 21 -8.44 -0.36 8.39
N LYS A 22 -8.14 -1.00 7.25
CA LYS A 22 -7.24 -2.16 7.20
C LYS A 22 -5.83 -1.85 7.70
N ILE A 23 -5.25 -0.74 7.22
CA ILE A 23 -3.90 -0.30 7.62
C ILE A 23 -3.89 0.04 9.12
N TYR A 24 -4.91 0.74 9.59
CA TYR A 24 -5.03 1.06 11.02
C TYR A 24 -5.18 -0.19 11.89
N HIS A 25 -5.98 -1.15 11.46
CA HIS A 25 -6.12 -2.43 12.15
C HIS A 25 -4.80 -3.20 12.18
N ALA A 26 -4.07 -3.27 11.06
CA ALA A 26 -2.77 -3.93 11.00
C ALA A 26 -1.73 -3.28 11.94
N PHE A 27 -1.81 -1.97 12.14
CA PHE A 27 -0.99 -1.27 13.14
C PHE A 27 -1.30 -1.76 14.57
N LEU A 28 -2.59 -1.84 14.94
CA LEU A 28 -3.00 -2.33 16.26
C LEU A 28 -2.59 -3.79 16.49
N VAL A 29 -2.78 -4.63 15.47
CA VAL A 29 -2.37 -6.05 15.51
C VAL A 29 -0.87 -6.19 15.69
N ALA A 30 -0.06 -5.36 15.02
CA ALA A 30 1.39 -5.41 15.19
C ALA A 30 1.83 -5.15 16.63
N GLU A 31 1.20 -4.18 17.31
CA GLU A 31 1.49 -3.88 18.72
C GLU A 31 1.04 -5.03 19.64
N LEU A 32 -0.14 -5.61 19.37
CA LEU A 32 -0.66 -6.73 20.14
C LEU A 32 0.27 -7.95 20.04
N LEU A 33 0.63 -8.37 18.81
CA LEU A 33 1.49 -9.54 18.59
C LEU A 33 2.88 -9.36 19.21
N PHE A 34 3.40 -8.14 19.21
CA PHE A 34 4.67 -7.84 19.89
C PHE A 34 4.56 -7.98 21.41
N LEU A 35 3.47 -7.47 22.01
CA LEU A 35 3.22 -7.58 23.46
C LEU A 35 2.95 -9.04 23.90
N GLU A 36 2.34 -9.83 23.03
CA GLU A 36 2.07 -11.26 23.26
C GLU A 36 3.28 -12.16 22.95
N GLU A 37 4.42 -11.58 22.55
CA GLU A 37 5.64 -12.29 22.15
C GLU A 37 5.45 -13.28 20.96
N GLU A 38 4.41 -13.06 20.15
CA GLU A 38 4.06 -13.85 18.97
C GLU A 38 4.89 -13.43 17.74
N LEU A 39 6.20 -13.63 17.82
CA LEU A 39 7.16 -13.11 16.84
C LEU A 39 7.02 -13.70 15.44
N GLU A 40 6.58 -14.95 15.32
CA GLU A 40 6.35 -15.60 14.03
C GLU A 40 5.19 -14.93 13.28
N LEU A 41 4.06 -14.73 13.96
CA LEU A 41 2.90 -14.02 13.42
C LEU A 41 3.22 -12.56 13.09
N LEU A 42 4.09 -11.92 13.87
CA LEU A 42 4.58 -10.57 13.60
C LEU A 42 5.47 -10.54 12.33
N GLY A 43 6.26 -11.59 12.08
CA GLY A 43 7.02 -11.80 10.85
C GLY A 43 6.12 -12.01 9.62
N ASP A 44 5.05 -12.80 9.77
CA ASP A 44 4.06 -13.00 8.71
C ASP A 44 3.33 -11.69 8.38
N LEU A 45 2.99 -10.90 9.40
CA LEU A 45 2.40 -9.58 9.22
C LEU A 45 3.35 -8.67 8.44
N LEU A 46 4.65 -8.67 8.75
CA LEU A 46 5.66 -7.91 7.99
C LEU A 46 5.69 -8.31 6.51
N ALA A 47 5.70 -9.61 6.22
CA ALA A 47 5.68 -10.12 4.85
C ALA A 47 4.41 -9.67 4.11
N GLU A 48 3.26 -9.72 4.77
CA GLU A 48 1.98 -9.25 4.20
C GLU A 48 2.03 -7.76 3.87
N ARG A 49 2.54 -6.91 4.79
CA ARG A 49 2.64 -5.46 4.56
C ARG A 49 3.58 -5.12 3.41
N ASN A 50 4.70 -5.84 3.28
CA ASN A 50 5.62 -5.69 2.15
C ASN A 50 4.96 -6.06 0.81
N ASP A 51 4.17 -7.12 0.75
CA ASP A 51 3.43 -7.51 -0.46
C ASP A 51 2.39 -6.43 -0.84
N TRP A 52 1.62 -5.91 0.12
CA TRP A 52 0.67 -4.82 -0.13
C TRP A 52 1.37 -3.53 -0.61
N MET A 53 2.49 -3.16 0.02
CA MET A 53 3.31 -2.03 -0.41
C MET A 53 3.73 -2.17 -1.88
N LEU A 54 4.23 -3.35 -2.28
CA LEU A 54 4.67 -3.60 -3.66
C LEU A 54 3.50 -3.51 -4.64
N ARG A 55 2.33 -4.07 -4.32
CA ARG A 55 1.13 -3.99 -5.16
C ARG A 55 0.71 -2.54 -5.38
N HIS A 56 0.64 -1.76 -4.31
CA HIS A 56 0.25 -0.36 -4.37
C HIS A 56 1.26 0.49 -5.15
N LEU A 57 2.55 0.22 -4.96
CA LEU A 57 3.62 0.86 -5.71
C LEU A 57 3.51 0.54 -7.21
N ALA A 58 3.33 -0.73 -7.56
CA ALA A 58 3.18 -1.16 -8.95
C ALA A 58 1.95 -0.52 -9.62
N CYS A 59 0.80 -0.50 -8.95
CA CYS A 59 -0.41 0.16 -9.45
C CYS A 59 -0.22 1.67 -9.62
N GLY A 60 0.42 2.33 -8.65
CA GLY A 60 0.72 3.76 -8.71
C GLY A 60 1.63 4.12 -9.88
N LEU A 61 2.73 3.37 -10.05
CA LEU A 61 3.66 3.54 -11.17
C LEU A 61 3.00 3.24 -12.51
N GLY A 62 2.19 2.18 -12.60
CA GLY A 62 1.41 1.85 -13.79
C GLY A 62 0.46 2.98 -14.20
N GLY A 63 -0.25 3.58 -13.24
CA GLY A 63 -1.09 4.74 -13.47
C GLY A 63 -0.32 5.95 -13.99
N MET A 64 0.86 6.24 -13.42
CA MET A 64 1.72 7.33 -13.91
C MET A 64 2.23 7.09 -15.34
N ILE A 65 2.61 5.85 -15.67
CA ILE A 65 3.02 5.48 -17.03
C ILE A 65 1.86 5.69 -18.01
N LEU A 66 0.64 5.26 -17.66
CA LEU A 66 -0.53 5.45 -18.52
C LEU A 66 -0.84 6.94 -18.77
N ILE A 67 -0.71 7.78 -17.74
CA ILE A 67 -0.85 9.23 -17.88
C ILE A 67 0.24 9.80 -18.80
N TRP A 68 1.49 9.39 -18.59
CA TRP A 68 2.60 9.83 -19.42
C TRP A 68 2.39 9.46 -20.90
N VAL A 69 1.97 8.22 -21.18
CA VAL A 69 1.62 7.77 -22.54
C VAL A 69 0.48 8.60 -23.12
N ALA A 70 -0.59 8.83 -22.34
CA ALA A 70 -1.74 9.62 -22.78
C ALA A 70 -1.37 11.07 -23.14
N MET A 71 -0.39 11.66 -22.45
CA MET A 71 0.04 13.05 -22.68
C MET A 71 1.09 13.20 -23.79
N ASN A 72 1.86 12.15 -24.09
CA ASN A 72 3.03 12.23 -24.96
C ASN A 72 2.91 11.42 -26.26
N THR A 73 1.79 10.71 -26.49
CA THR A 73 1.57 9.94 -27.73
C THR A 73 0.75 10.76 -28.73
N PRO A 74 1.33 11.17 -29.87
CA PRO A 74 0.60 11.91 -30.90
C PRO A 74 -0.57 11.09 -31.46
N GLY A 75 -1.73 11.71 -31.62
CA GLY A 75 -2.93 11.06 -32.19
C GLY A 75 -3.72 10.18 -31.21
N LEU A 76 -3.28 10.05 -29.95
CA LEU A 76 -4.03 9.34 -28.92
C LEU A 76 -5.01 10.31 -28.22
N GLU A 77 -6.27 10.26 -28.60
CA GLU A 77 -7.31 11.09 -27.97
C GLU A 77 -7.86 10.43 -26.69
N VAL A 78 -7.26 10.77 -25.54
CA VAL A 78 -7.77 10.35 -24.22
C VAL A 78 -8.61 11.46 -23.60
N PRO A 79 -9.85 11.19 -23.14
CA PRO A 79 -10.65 12.18 -22.45
C PRO A 79 -9.91 12.73 -21.22
N SER A 80 -9.82 14.06 -21.10
CA SER A 80 -9.13 14.71 -19.97
C SER A 80 -9.61 14.23 -18.59
N GLN A 81 -10.91 13.95 -18.47
CA GLN A 81 -11.53 13.41 -17.26
C GLN A 81 -10.98 12.03 -16.88
N LEU A 82 -10.64 11.17 -17.84
CA LEU A 82 -10.05 9.86 -17.58
C LEU A 82 -8.60 9.99 -17.11
N THR A 83 -7.83 10.91 -17.71
CA THR A 83 -6.47 11.23 -17.27
C THR A 83 -6.47 11.74 -15.82
N SER A 84 -7.38 12.66 -15.48
CA SER A 84 -7.52 13.15 -14.11
C SER A 84 -7.94 12.05 -13.12
N ALA A 85 -8.91 11.21 -13.48
CA ALA A 85 -9.33 10.10 -12.63
C ALA A 85 -8.19 9.09 -12.38
N THR A 86 -7.39 8.81 -13.41
CA THR A 86 -6.22 7.94 -13.32
C THR A 86 -5.13 8.56 -12.44
N ALA A 87 -4.94 9.88 -12.52
CA ALA A 87 -3.99 10.60 -11.69
C ALA A 87 -4.36 10.51 -10.20
N VAL A 88 -5.64 10.66 -9.87
CA VAL A 88 -6.14 10.48 -8.50
C VAL A 88 -5.91 9.05 -8.03
N TYR A 89 -6.26 8.04 -8.83
CA TYR A 89 -6.02 6.63 -8.50
C TYR A 89 -4.53 6.34 -8.25
N ALA A 90 -3.65 6.81 -9.13
CA ALA A 90 -2.21 6.62 -9.01
C ALA A 90 -1.67 7.27 -7.73
N SER A 91 -2.12 8.48 -7.43
CA SER A 91 -1.72 9.23 -6.22
C SER A 91 -2.17 8.50 -4.94
N CYS A 92 -3.42 8.04 -4.89
CA CYS A 92 -3.92 7.25 -3.76
C CYS A 92 -3.15 5.94 -3.60
N SER A 93 -2.86 5.24 -4.70
CA SER A 93 -2.08 3.99 -4.65
C SER A 93 -0.67 4.23 -4.11
N LEU A 94 0.03 5.27 -4.58
CA LEU A 94 1.35 5.62 -4.05
C LEU A 94 1.30 6.02 -2.57
N LEU A 95 0.27 6.75 -2.15
CA LEU A 95 0.07 7.08 -0.74
C LEU A 95 -0.09 5.82 0.13
N PHE A 96 -0.88 4.84 -0.32
CA PHE A 96 -0.99 3.56 0.39
C PHE A 96 0.33 2.79 0.42
N ALA A 97 1.11 2.79 -0.66
CA ALA A 97 2.43 2.18 -0.65
C ALA A 97 3.35 2.79 0.41
N VAL A 98 3.30 4.11 0.59
CA VAL A 98 4.06 4.80 1.66
C VAL A 98 3.56 4.38 3.05
N LEU A 99 2.25 4.35 3.28
CA LEU A 99 1.69 3.96 4.58
C LEU A 99 2.03 2.51 4.94
N GLU A 100 1.90 1.59 3.99
CA GLU A 100 2.27 0.18 4.16
C GLU A 100 3.78 0.03 4.41
N SER A 101 4.62 0.82 3.74
CA SER A 101 6.08 0.85 3.97
C SER A 101 6.43 1.34 5.38
N LEU A 102 5.77 2.40 5.86
CA LEU A 102 5.97 2.90 7.24
C LEU A 102 5.56 1.85 8.28
N LEU A 103 4.46 1.15 8.04
CA LEU A 103 4.01 0.08 8.93
C LEU A 103 4.97 -1.12 8.90
N ALA A 104 5.44 -1.53 7.71
CA ALA A 104 6.47 -2.56 7.58
C ALA A 104 7.76 -2.19 8.33
N GLN A 105 8.22 -0.95 8.21
CA GLN A 105 9.39 -0.45 8.95
C GLN A 105 9.18 -0.49 10.47
N LYS A 106 7.98 -0.11 10.95
CA LYS A 106 7.65 -0.23 12.37
C LYS A 106 7.72 -1.68 12.85
N ILE A 107 7.10 -2.62 12.12
CA ILE A 107 7.12 -4.04 12.47
C ILE A 107 8.54 -4.60 12.46
N ALA A 108 9.33 -4.26 11.45
CA ALA A 108 10.75 -4.65 11.39
C ALA A 108 11.54 -4.12 12.59
N GLY A 109 11.26 -2.88 13.02
CA GLY A 109 11.83 -2.29 14.24
C GLY A 109 11.45 -3.06 15.51
N LEU A 110 10.18 -3.49 15.63
CA LEU A 110 9.71 -4.31 16.75
C LEU A 110 10.44 -5.67 16.79
N LEU A 111 10.54 -6.36 15.66
CA LEU A 111 11.27 -7.62 15.55
C LEU A 111 12.76 -7.48 15.90
N ALA A 112 13.38 -6.36 15.50
CA ALA A 112 14.78 -6.07 15.80
C ALA A 112 15.04 -5.70 17.27
N ALA A 113 14.01 -5.24 18.00
CA ALA A 113 14.11 -4.86 19.40
C ALA A 113 14.11 -6.07 20.37
N VAL A 114 13.78 -7.27 19.88
CA VAL A 114 13.84 -8.49 20.69
C VAL A 114 15.31 -8.78 21.04
N PRO A 115 15.71 -8.73 22.32
CA PRO A 115 17.09 -9.01 22.70
C PRO A 115 17.47 -10.40 22.21
N ALA A 116 18.58 -10.50 21.48
CA ALA A 116 19.10 -11.76 20.97
C ALA A 116 19.05 -12.80 22.10
N ARG A 117 18.15 -13.78 21.98
CA ARG A 117 17.99 -14.84 22.98
C ARG A 117 19.38 -15.38 23.26
N VAL A 118 19.92 -15.07 24.45
CA VAL A 118 21.15 -15.67 24.94
C VAL A 118 20.83 -17.15 25.00
N LYS A 119 21.34 -17.91 24.02
CA LYS A 119 21.33 -19.37 24.08
C LYS A 119 22.17 -19.73 25.30
N VAL A 120 21.51 -19.91 26.45
CA VAL A 120 22.10 -20.68 27.55
C VAL A 120 22.14 -22.10 27.03
N GLN A 121 23.33 -22.52 26.58
CA GLN A 121 23.63 -23.94 26.40
C GLN A 121 23.67 -24.55 27.80
N ASP A 122 22.68 -25.37 28.13
CA ASP A 122 22.77 -26.33 29.23
C ASP A 122 23.65 -27.52 28.81
#